data_AF-A0A800F2Q4-F1
#
_entry.id   AF-A0A800F2Q4-F1
#
_cell.length_a   1.000
_cell.length_b   1.000
_cell.length_c   1.000
_cell.angle_alpha   90.00
_cell.angle_beta   90.00
_cell.angle_gamma   90.00
#
_symmetry.space_group_name_H-M   'P 1'
#
loop_
_entity.id
_entity.type
_entity.pdbx_description
1 polymer ?
#
loop_
_entity_poly.entity_id
_entity_poly.type
_entity_poly.pdbx_seq_one_letter_code
_entity_poly.pdbx_strand_id
1 'polypeptide(L)' 'CIGMSTVPEVIMAKYLGMNCLGISVVSNVFNENSIKETSFEAVIETVEIANKKLSLLLSSLINEFA' A
#
# COMPACT_ATOMS: atom_id res chain seq x y z
N CYS A 1 2.53 9.30 -1.15
CA CYS A 1 2.96 8.30 -0.14
C CYS A 1 4.45 8.07 -0.31
N ILE A 2 5.15 7.66 0.76
CA ILE A 2 6.56 7.23 0.72
C ILE A 2 6.59 5.82 1.30
N GLY A 3 7.37 4.93 0.68
CA GLY A 3 7.48 3.53 1.08
C GLY A 3 8.87 2.99 0.77
N MET A 4 9.19 1.81 1.29
CA MET A 4 10.51 1.18 1.18
C MET A 4 10.56 0.01 0.18
N SER A 5 9.51 -0.17 -0.63
CA SER A 5 9.35 -1.31 -1.54
C SER A 5 8.61 -0.92 -2.83
N THR A 6 8.10 -1.91 -3.58
CA THR A 6 7.20 -1.77 -4.74
C THR A 6 7.88 -1.25 -6.02
N VAL A 7 8.80 -0.30 -5.93
CA VAL A 7 9.48 0.25 -7.11
C VAL A 7 10.31 -0.81 -7.85
N PRO A 8 11.19 -1.61 -7.19
CA PRO A 8 11.95 -2.65 -7.89
C PRO A 8 11.06 -3.68 -8.61
N GLU A 9 9.97 -4.08 -7.96
CA GLU A 9 9.03 -5.07 -8.47
C GLU A 9 8.29 -4.56 -9.72
N VAL A 10 7.81 -3.30 -9.67
CA VAL A 10 7.10 -2.67 -10.81
C VAL A 10 8.04 -2.41 -11.99
N ILE A 11 9.30 -2.04 -11.73
CA ILE A 11 10.30 -1.88 -12.80
C ILE A 11 10.47 -3.21 -13.55
N MET A 12 10.63 -4.33 -12.83
CA MET A 12 10.80 -5.64 -13.46
C MET A 12 9.53 -6.10 -14.18
N ALA A 13 8.35 -5.94 -13.56
CA ALA A 13 7.08 -6.30 -14.19
C ALA A 13 6.84 -5.50 -15.49
N LYS A 14 7.19 -4.20 -15.50
CA LYS A 14 7.10 -3.37 -16.70
C LYS A 14 8.09 -3.82 -17.77
N TYR A 15 9.31 -4.19 -17.41
CA TYR A 15 10.30 -4.76 -18.32
C TYR A 15 9.79 -6.05 -18.99
N LEU A 16 9.04 -6.87 -18.25
CA LEU A 16 8.39 -8.09 -18.75
C LEU A 16 7.09 -7.84 -19.54
N GLY A 17 6.72 -6.58 -19.80
CA GLY A 17 5.51 -6.23 -20.56
C GLY A 17 4.20 -6.41 -19.79
N MET A 18 4.25 -6.53 -18.46
CA MET A 18 3.05 -6.69 -17.63
C MET A 18 2.38 -5.34 -17.36
N ASN A 19 1.05 -5.33 -17.29
CA ASN A 19 0.30 -4.22 -16.71
C ASN A 19 0.31 -4.37 -15.18
N CYS A 20 0.56 -3.27 -14.46
CA CYS A 20 0.63 -3.26 -13.00
C CYS A 20 -0.44 -2.34 -12.42
N LEU A 21 -1.11 -2.82 -11.38
CA LEU A 21 -1.91 -1.99 -10.48
C LEU A 21 -1.22 -1.95 -9.11
N GLY A 22 -0.91 -0.75 -8.62
CA GLY A 22 -0.33 -0.53 -7.30
C GLY A 22 -1.34 0.07 -6.33
N ILE A 23 -1.39 -0.44 -5.10
CA ILE A 23 -2.21 0.09 -4.00
C ILE A 23 -1.32 0.28 -2.78
N SER A 24 -1.40 1.43 -2.12
CA SER A 24 -0.66 1.71 -0.89
C SER A 24 -1.62 2.07 0.24
N VAL A 25 -1.41 1.47 1.41
CA VAL A 25 -2.09 1.85 2.65
C VAL A 25 -1.27 2.95 3.34
N VAL A 26 -1.91 4.06 3.67
CA VAL A 26 -1.29 5.12 4.48
C VAL A 26 -1.33 4.69 5.94
N SER A 27 -0.23 4.15 6.45
CA SER A 27 -0.11 3.64 7.82
C SER A 27 0.40 4.67 8.82
N ASN A 28 0.94 5.78 8.34
CA ASN A 28 1.39 6.91 9.15
C ASN A 28 1.34 8.21 8.34
N VAL A 29 1.27 9.34 9.04
CA VAL A 29 1.25 10.67 8.43
C VAL A 29 2.44 11.46 8.95
N PHE A 30 3.28 11.94 8.04
CA PHE A 30 4.34 12.89 8.35
C PHE A 30 3.77 14.31 8.29
N ASN A 31 3.90 15.06 9.38
CA ASN A 31 3.54 16.48 9.46
C ASN A 31 4.78 17.28 9.86
N GLU A 32 5.28 18.11 8.93
CA GLU A 32 6.47 18.94 9.13
C GLU A 32 6.35 19.94 10.29
N ASN A 33 5.13 20.38 10.60
CA ASN A 33 4.84 21.32 11.69
C ASN A 33 4.58 20.61 13.03
N SER A 34 4.48 19.28 13.03
CA SER A 34 4.22 18.46 14.22
C SER A 34 4.82 17.08 14.04
N ILE A 35 6.15 17.02 14.07
CA ILE A 35 6.88 15.77 13.90
C ILE A 35 6.62 14.91 15.14
N LYS A 36 5.93 13.78 14.92
CA LYS A 36 5.74 12.72 15.92
C LYS A 36 6.46 11.48 15.43
N GLU A 37 7.19 10.83 16.34
CA GLU A 37 7.72 9.50 16.07
C GLU A 37 6.56 8.51 15.94
N THR A 38 6.71 7.57 15.01
CA THR A 38 5.80 6.44 14.86
C THR A 38 6.52 5.17 15.27
N SER A 39 5.80 4.22 15.86
CA SER A 39 6.34 2.88 16.13
C SER A 39 5.89 1.88 15.07
N PHE A 40 6.54 0.71 15.04
CA PHE A 40 6.14 -0.39 14.17
C PHE A 40 4.74 -0.90 14.52
N GLU A 41 4.43 -1.00 15.81
CA GLU A 41 3.13 -1.45 16.32
C GLU A 41 1.99 -0.52 15.89
N ALA A 42 2.20 0.80 15.99
CA ALA A 42 1.21 1.79 15.55
C ALA A 42 0.96 1.74 14.03
N VAL A 43 2.01 1.46 13.26
CA VAL A 43 1.91 1.21 11.82
C VAL A 43 1.05 -0.04 11.55
N ILE A 44 1.30 -1.14 12.25
CA ILE A 44 0.52 -2.39 12.09
C ILE A 44 -0.94 -2.19 12.44
N GLU A 45 -1.24 -1.54 13.58
CA GLU A 45 -2.62 -1.26 14.00
C GLU A 45 -3.38 -0.46 12.93
N THR A 46 -2.73 0.58 12.37
CA THR A 46 -3.33 1.39 11.30
C THR A 46 -3.58 0.57 10.02
N VAL A 47 -2.67 -0.33 9.68
CA VAL A 47 -2.83 -1.23 8.52
C VAL A 47 -3.98 -2.22 8.75
N GLU A 48 -4.12 -2.77 9.94
CA GLU A 48 -5.20 -3.72 10.25
C GLU A 48 -6.59 -3.09 10.08
N ILE A 49 -6.75 -1.82 10.45
CA ILE A 49 -7.98 -1.05 10.22
C ILE A 49 -8.29 -0.95 8.71
N ALA A 50 -7.26 -0.77 7.87
CA ALA A 50 -7.42 -0.67 6.43
C ALA A 50 -7.61 -2.03 5.73
N ASN A 51 -7.10 -3.12 6.31
CA ASN A 51 -7.08 -4.45 5.69
C ASN A 51 -8.48 -4.92 5.28
N LYS A 52 -9.50 -4.75 6.11
CA LYS A 52 -10.87 -5.17 5.77
C LYS A 52 -11.40 -4.50 4.50
N LYS A 53 -11.13 -3.20 4.33
CA LYS A 53 -11.55 -2.44 3.14
C LYS A 53 -10.72 -2.86 1.93
N LEU A 54 -9.42 -3.04 2.11
CA LEU A 54 -8.51 -3.46 1.05
C LEU A 54 -8.86 -4.86 0.52
N SER A 55 -9.15 -5.82 1.39
CA SER A 55 -9.55 -7.18 0.99
C SER A 55 -10.83 -7.18 0.17
N LEU A 56 -11.84 -6.38 0.57
CA LEU A 56 -13.08 -6.26 -0.19
C LEU A 56 -12.83 -5.65 -1.58
N LEU A 57 -12.03 -4.58 -1.64
CA LEU A 57 -11.70 -3.91 -2.90
C LEU A 57 -10.93 -4.85 -3.85
N LEU A 58 -9.93 -5.56 -3.33
CA LEU A 58 -9.14 -6.51 -4.13
C LEU A 58 -9.99 -7.67 -4.65
N SER A 59 -10.85 -8.27 -3.82
CA SER A 59 -11.73 -9.36 -4.25
C SER A 59 -12.69 -8.92 -5.34
N SER A 60 -13.32 -7.75 -5.18
CA SER A 60 -14.20 -7.18 -6.21
C SER A 60 -13.45 -6.90 -7.51
N LEU A 61 -12.27 -6.30 -7.41
CA LEU A 61 -11.44 -5.96 -8.56
C LEU A 61 -11.00 -7.22 -9.32
N ILE A 62 -10.51 -8.24 -8.63
CA ILE A 62 -10.08 -9.51 -9.26
C ILE A 62 -11.25 -10.15 -10.01
N ASN A 63 -12.46 -10.11 -9.45
CA ASN A 63 -13.66 -10.63 -10.12
C ASN A 63 -14.06 -9.83 -11.39
N GLU A 64 -13.65 -8.56 -11.54
CA GLU A 64 -13.87 -7.79 -12.77
C GLU A 64 -12.86 -8.13 -13.88
N PHE A 65 -11.70 -8.66 -13.53
CA PHE A 65 -10.64 -9.04 -14.47
C PHE A 65 -10.59 -10.55 -14.78
N ALA A 66 -11.31 -11.38 -14.01
CA ALA A 66 -11.45 -12.81 -14.22
C ALA A 66 -12.59 -13.14 -15.18
#